data_AF-A0A3D0X0N8-F1
#
_entry.id   AF-A0A3D0X0N8-F1
#
_cell.length_a   1.000
_cell.length_b   1.000
_cell.length_c   1.000
_cell.angle_alpha   90.00
_cell.angle_beta   90.00
_cell.angle_gamma   90.00
#
_symmetry.space_group_name_H-M   'P 1'
#
loop_
_entity.id
_entity.type
_entity.pdbx_description
1 polymer ?
#
loop_
_entity_poly.entity_id
_entity_poly.type
_entity_poly.pdbx_seq_one_letter_code
_entity_poly.pdbx_strand_id
1 'polypeptide(L)'
;MRLKHSDKFAYFFIAFAVYLLIRSLAICMADASLTSLLYIFIAVSLLASNIPRVLDIPLHYAYPLRCMEYFTFFASVICFIVLCIKHIAAK
;
A
#
# COMPACT_ATOMS: atom_id res chain seq x y z
N MET A 1 -20.86 22.14 5.92
CA MET A 1 -20.27 20.79 6.00
C MET A 1 -20.52 20.02 4.71
N ARG A 2 -19.68 20.19 3.68
CA ARG A 2 -19.69 19.31 2.50
C ARG A 2 -18.68 18.20 2.79
N LEU A 3 -19.15 17.07 3.29
CA LEU A 3 -18.41 15.81 3.22
C LEU A 3 -18.21 15.53 1.72
N LYS A 4 -17.06 15.94 1.17
CA LYS A 4 -16.74 15.77 -0.25
C LYS A 4 -16.70 14.27 -0.48
N HIS A 5 -17.38 13.79 -1.51
CA HIS A 5 -17.45 12.36 -1.84
C HIS A 5 -16.06 11.69 -1.90
N SER A 6 -15.03 12.47 -2.25
CA SER A 6 -13.60 12.11 -2.21
C SER A 6 -13.12 11.61 -0.84
N ASP A 7 -13.64 12.15 0.26
CA ASP A 7 -13.18 11.83 1.61
C ASP A 7 -13.65 10.42 1.99
N LYS A 8 -14.88 10.06 1.59
CA LYS A 8 -15.45 8.72 1.81
C LYS A 8 -14.65 7.63 1.10
N PHE A 9 -14.22 7.89 -0.14
CA PHE A 9 -13.34 6.96 -0.86
C PHE A 9 -11.97 6.83 -0.19
N ALA A 10 -11.41 7.93 0.32
CA ALA A 10 -10.13 7.88 1.02
C ALA A 10 -10.22 7.00 2.29
N TYR A 11 -11.29 7.12 3.08
CA TYR A 11 -11.54 6.22 4.22
C TYR A 11 -11.67 4.75 3.81
N PHE A 12 -12.36 4.47 2.69
CA PHE A 12 -12.46 3.11 2.15
C PHE A 12 -11.09 2.54 1.76
N PHE A 13 -10.26 3.32 1.06
CA PHE A 13 -8.92 2.90 0.68
C PHE A 13 -8.01 2.69 1.88
N ILE A 14 -8.11 3.53 2.91
CA ILE A 14 -7.38 3.34 4.17
C ILE A 14 -7.81 2.03 4.84
N ALA A 15 -9.12 1.77 4.98
CA ALA A 15 -9.62 0.54 5.57
C ALA A 15 -9.20 -0.71 4.78
N PHE A 16 -9.28 -0.64 3.45
CA PHE A 16 -8.84 -1.71 2.55
C PHE A 16 -7.34 -2.00 2.69
N ALA A 17 -6.52 -0.96 2.81
CA ALA A 17 -5.09 -1.11 2.97
C ALA A 17 -4.70 -1.64 4.37
N VAL A 18 -5.41 -1.25 5.43
CA VAL A 18 -5.25 -1.88 6.76
C VAL A 18 -5.62 -3.36 6.71
N TYR A 19 -6.71 -3.73 6.04
CA TYR A 19 -7.08 -5.13 5.83
C TYR A 19 -5.98 -5.90 5.08
N LEU A 20 -5.41 -5.32 4.02
CA LEU A 20 -4.30 -5.92 3.28
C LEU A 20 -3.06 -6.10 4.16
N LEU A 21 -2.72 -5.14 5.02
CA LEU A 21 -1.62 -5.28 5.97
C LEU A 21 -1.86 -6.44 6.94
N ILE A 22 -3.02 -6.49 7.58
CA ILE A 22 -3.36 -7.57 8.53
C ILE A 22 -3.29 -8.93 7.83
N ARG A 23 -3.89 -9.04 6.63
CA ARG A 23 -3.85 -10.26 5.83
C ARG A 23 -2.42 -10.65 5.45
N SER A 24 -1.61 -9.68 5.02
CA SER A 24 -0.22 -9.94 4.63
C SER A 24 0.65 -10.37 5.81
N LEU A 25 0.44 -9.80 7.00
CA LEU A 25 1.13 -10.18 8.23
C LEU A 25 0.73 -11.58 8.66
N ALA A 26 -0.57 -11.91 8.60
CA ALA A 26 -1.07 -13.25 8.90
C ALA A 26 -0.46 -14.31 7.97
N ILE A 27 -0.31 -14.01 6.66
CA ILE A 27 0.34 -14.91 5.70
C ILE A 27 1.85 -14.95 5.94
N CYS A 28 2.50 -13.82 6.21
CA CYS A 28 3.93 -13.74 6.47
C CYS A 28 4.36 -14.54 7.71
N MET A 29 3.50 -14.61 8.72
CA MET A 29 3.74 -15.45 9.91
C MET A 29 3.70 -16.95 9.63
N ALA A 30 2.98 -17.37 8.58
CA ALA A 30 2.94 -18.76 8.14
C ALA A 30 4.06 -19.07 7.14
N ASP A 31 4.31 -18.17 6.19
CA ASP A 31 5.34 -18.30 5.17
C ASP A 31 5.75 -16.94 4.59
N ALA A 32 7.06 -16.65 4.58
CA ALA A 32 7.62 -15.39 4.11
C ALA A 32 7.69 -15.35 2.56
N SER A 33 6.52 -15.33 1.94
CA SER A 33 6.39 -15.35 0.48
C SER A 33 6.55 -13.95 -0.15
N LEU A 34 7.07 -13.92 -1.40
CA LEU A 34 7.09 -12.71 -2.25
C LEU A 34 5.69 -12.09 -2.41
N THR A 35 4.64 -12.91 -2.35
CA THR A 35 3.24 -12.45 -2.42
C THR A 35 2.85 -11.62 -1.20
N SER A 36 3.28 -12.02 0.00
CA SER A 36 3.08 -11.26 1.24
C SER A 36 3.77 -9.89 1.16
N LEU A 37 5.00 -9.87 0.64
CA LEU A 37 5.79 -8.64 0.46
C LEU A 37 5.12 -7.66 -0.51
N LEU A 38 4.58 -8.16 -1.62
CA LEU A 38 3.81 -7.37 -2.59
C LEU A 38 2.60 -6.72 -1.93
N TYR A 39 1.82 -7.47 -1.13
CA TYR A 39 0.65 -6.92 -0.46
C TYR A 39 1.00 -5.82 0.55
N ILE A 40 2.11 -5.98 1.27
CA ILE A 40 2.61 -4.95 2.20
C ILE A 40 2.93 -3.67 1.43
N PHE A 41 3.68 -3.75 0.32
CA PHE A 41 4.03 -2.56 -0.45
C PHE A 41 2.82 -1.83 -1.05
N ILE A 42 1.84 -2.58 -1.57
CA ILE A 42 0.58 -2.00 -2.07
C ILE A 42 -0.17 -1.29 -0.94
N ALA A 43 -0.26 -1.92 0.22
CA ALA A 43 -0.99 -1.35 1.35
C ALA A 43 -0.33 -0.08 1.87
N VAL A 44 1.00 -0.06 2.02
CA VAL A 44 1.73 1.14 2.48
C VAL A 44 1.62 2.28 1.47
N SER A 45 1.67 1.99 0.17
CA SER A 45 1.48 3.00 -0.88
C SER A 45 0.07 3.61 -0.83
N LEU A 46 -0.97 2.77 -0.64
CA LEU A 46 -2.35 3.22 -0.46
C LEU A 46 -2.54 4.09 0.80
N LEU A 47 -1.87 3.74 1.91
CA LEU A 47 -1.88 4.55 3.13
C LEU A 47 -1.23 5.91 2.87
N ALA A 48 -0.02 5.94 2.30
CA ALA A 48 0.72 7.17 2.05
C ALA A 48 -0.06 8.17 1.16
N SER A 49 -0.78 7.66 0.15
CA SER A 49 -1.55 8.51 -0.77
C SER A 49 -2.87 9.04 -0.20
N ASN A 50 -3.52 8.29 0.72
CA ASN A 50 -4.87 8.61 1.22
C ASN A 50 -4.91 9.20 2.63
N ILE A 51 -3.93 8.94 3.50
CA ILE A 51 -3.87 9.54 4.85
C ILE A 51 -3.84 11.08 4.78
N PRO A 52 -3.06 11.75 3.91
CA PRO A 52 -3.05 13.22 3.81
C PRO A 52 -4.36 13.85 3.35
N ARG A 53 -5.27 13.06 2.77
CA ARG A 53 -6.57 13.53 2.30
C ARG A 53 -7.62 13.55 3.42
N VAL A 54 -7.33 12.82 4.49
CA VAL A 54 -8.27 12.55 5.59
C VAL A 54 -7.75 13.15 6.90
N LEU A 55 -6.44 13.14 7.08
CA LEU A 55 -5.74 13.67 8.24
C LEU A 55 -4.93 14.90 7.82
N ASP A 56 -5.11 16.01 8.53
CA ASP A 56 -4.26 17.19 8.35
C ASP A 56 -2.85 16.89 8.89
N ILE A 57 -1.92 16.67 7.97
CA ILE A 57 -0.51 16.40 8.28
C ILE A 57 0.28 17.72 8.22
N PRO A 58 1.21 17.98 9.16
CA PRO A 58 2.09 19.13 9.08
C PRO A 58 2.84 19.19 7.75
N LEU A 59 2.96 20.36 7.14
CA LEU A 59 3.55 20.54 5.80
C LEU A 59 4.95 19.95 5.66
N HIS A 60 5.74 19.93 6.75
CA HIS A 60 7.10 19.36 6.74
C HIS A 60 7.13 17.84 6.50
N TYR A 61 6.05 17.13 6.83
CA TYR A 61 5.92 15.68 6.60
C TYR A 61 5.36 15.35 5.20
N ALA A 62 4.87 16.34 4.44
CA ALA A 62 4.26 16.09 3.14
C ALA A 62 5.26 15.54 2.10
N TYR A 63 6.48 16.08 2.09
CA TYR A 63 7.55 15.64 1.19
C TYR A 63 8.02 14.20 1.45
N PRO A 64 8.42 13.82 2.68
CA PRO A 64 8.84 12.44 2.94
C PRO A 64 7.71 11.43 2.71
N LEU A 65 6.46 11.80 2.97
CA LEU A 65 5.33 10.91 2.72
C LEU A 65 5.13 10.62 1.23
N ARG A 66 5.27 11.65 0.37
CA ARG A 66 5.26 11.48 -1.10
C ARG A 66 6.41 10.59 -1.57
N CYS A 67 7.62 10.77 -1.02
CA CYS A 67 8.75 9.89 -1.33
C CYS A 67 8.47 8.43 -0.96
N MET A 68 7.85 8.19 0.20
CA MET A 68 7.45 6.85 0.63
C MET A 68 6.38 6.24 -0.27
N GLU A 69 5.40 7.03 -0.72
CA GLU A 69 4.38 6.59 -1.68
C GLU A 69 5.01 6.11 -2.98
N TYR A 70 5.90 6.91 -3.58
CA TYR A 70 6.57 6.54 -4.83
C TYR A 70 7.51 5.35 -4.66
N PHE A 71 8.26 5.29 -3.57
CA PHE A 71 9.18 4.19 -3.29
C PHE A 71 8.43 2.86 -3.12
N THR A 72 7.38 2.85 -2.31
CA THR A 72 6.58 1.65 -2.05
C THR A 72 5.77 1.23 -3.27
N PHE A 73 5.29 2.19 -4.07
CA PHE A 73 4.68 1.90 -5.35
C PHE A 73 5.67 1.21 -6.30
N PHE A 74 6.88 1.76 -6.46
CA PHE A 74 7.90 1.18 -7.33
C PHE A 74 8.33 -0.22 -6.86
N ALA A 75 8.49 -0.38 -5.54
CA ALA A 75 8.78 -1.68 -4.94
C ALA A 75 7.66 -2.71 -5.20
N SER A 76 6.39 -2.30 -5.15
CA SER A 76 5.26 -3.17 -5.48
C SER A 76 5.27 -3.62 -6.95
N VAL A 77 5.62 -2.71 -7.87
CA VAL A 77 5.74 -3.01 -9.30
C VAL A 77 6.87 -4.00 -9.56
N ILE A 78 8.04 -3.80 -8.94
CA ILE A 78 9.16 -4.76 -9.05
C ILE A 78 8.75 -6.13 -8.50
N CYS A 79 8.11 -6.16 -7.33
CA CYS A 79 7.68 -7.41 -6.71
C CYS A 79 6.67 -8.16 -7.59
N PHE A 80 5.75 -7.43 -8.24
CA PHE A 80 4.81 -7.98 -9.20
C PHE A 80 5.51 -8.58 -10.42
N ILE A 81 6.46 -7.85 -11.02
CA ILE A 81 7.25 -8.34 -12.16
C ILE A 81 8.00 -9.62 -11.80
N VAL A 82 8.66 -9.66 -10.63
CA VAL A 82 9.39 -10.84 -10.16
C VAL A 82 8.43 -12.03 -9.96
N LEU A 83 7.24 -11.80 -9.39
CA LEU A 83 6.22 -12.84 -9.25
C LEU A 83 5.73 -13.36 -10.61
N CYS A 84 5.51 -12.48 -11.59
CA CYS A 84 5.16 -12.88 -12.95
C CYS A 84 6.25 -13.74 -13.59
N ILE A 85 7.52 -13.33 -13.48
CA ILE A 85 8.66 -14.10 -14.01
C ILE A 85 8.74 -15.47 -13.32
N LYS A 86 8.63 -15.51 -11.98
CA LYS A 86 8.62 -16.79 -11.24
C LYS A 86 7.47 -17.68 -11.67
N HIS A 87 6.28 -17.14 -11.90
CA HIS A 87 5.13 -17.92 -12.33
C HIS A 87 5.29 -18.48 -13.75
N ILE A 88 5.88 -17.70 -14.66
CA ILE A 88 6.19 -18.15 -16.03
C ILE A 88 7.32 -19.19 -16.02
N ALA A 89 8.36 -19.00 -15.21
CA ALA A 89 9.53 -19.89 -15.15
C ALA A 89 9.30 -21.17 -14.33
N ALA A 90 8.31 -21.18 -13.43
CA ALA A 90 7.88 -22.37 -12.69
C ALA A 90 6.88 -23.24 -13.48
N LYS A 91 6.53 -22.82 -14.69
CA LYS A 91 5.71 -23.57 -15.65
C LYS A 91 6.60 -24.22 -16.70
#